data_AF-A0A925XI93-F1
#
_entry.id   AF-A0A925XI93-F1
#
_cell.length_a   1.000
_cell.length_b   1.000
_cell.length_c   1.000
_cell.angle_alpha   90.00
_cell.angle_beta   90.00
_cell.angle_gamma   90.00
#
_symmetry.space_group_name_H-M   'P 1'
#
loop_
_entity.id
_entity.type
_entity.pdbx_description
1 polymer ?
#
loop_
_entity_poly.entity_id
_entity_poly.type
_entity_poly.pdbx_seq_one_letter_code
_entity_poly.pdbx_strand_id
1 'polypeptide(L)'
;TEREAKERGIEVRAFMQDFHHVDRAILEGSTDGFVKILVKAGSDQIVGATIVAEHAGEMIGEIVLAMTNHIGLRRLAATIHPYPTVAEAIRKCGDAYNRTRLTPFVKSLFERWLAWTR
;
A
#
# COMPACT_ATOMS: atom_id res chain seq x y z
N THR A 1 7.24 -12.00 -7.72
CA THR A 1 7.51 -10.78 -8.51
C THR A 1 6.44 -10.58 -9.58
N GLU A 2 6.39 -9.44 -10.29
CA GLU A 2 5.44 -9.23 -11.41
C GLU A 2 5.68 -10.24 -12.55
N ARG A 3 6.96 -10.55 -12.82
CA ARG A 3 7.33 -11.57 -13.80
C ARG A 3 6.77 -12.95 -13.42
N GLU A 4 7.02 -13.40 -12.19
CA GLU A 4 6.47 -14.68 -11.69
C GLU A 4 4.94 -14.71 -11.69
N ALA A 5 4.30 -13.58 -11.36
CA ALA A 5 2.84 -13.49 -11.41
C ALA A 5 2.34 -13.71 -12.84
N LYS A 6 2.97 -13.06 -13.83
CA LYS A 6 2.67 -13.25 -15.26
C LYS A 6 2.93 -14.69 -15.72
N GLU A 7 4.06 -15.28 -15.35
CA GLU A 7 4.40 -16.68 -15.67
C GLU A 7 3.38 -17.68 -15.09
N ARG A 8 2.79 -17.35 -13.93
CA ARG A 8 1.75 -18.14 -13.28
C ARG A 8 0.32 -17.81 -13.76
N GLY A 9 0.16 -16.92 -14.75
CA GLY A 9 -1.16 -16.49 -15.24
C GLY A 9 -1.97 -15.71 -14.20
N ILE A 10 -1.32 -15.07 -13.23
CA ILE A 10 -1.95 -14.25 -12.20
C ILE A 10 -1.87 -12.79 -12.64
N GLU A 11 -3.02 -12.22 -13.03
CA GLU A 11 -3.12 -10.78 -13.24
C GLU A 11 -2.98 -10.03 -11.92
N VAL A 12 -2.13 -9.00 -11.91
CA VAL A 12 -1.82 -8.22 -10.71
C VAL A 12 -1.91 -6.72 -10.97
N ARG A 13 -2.22 -5.98 -9.91
CA ARG A 13 -2.06 -4.53 -9.82
C ARG A 13 -0.94 -4.23 -8.83
N ALA A 14 -0.03 -3.33 -9.20
CA ALA A 14 1.04 -2.88 -8.34
C ALA A 14 0.66 -1.56 -7.66
N PHE A 15 0.91 -1.48 -6.35
CA PHE A 15 0.81 -0.25 -5.57
C PHE A 15 2.19 0.06 -5.02
N MET A 16 2.67 1.29 -5.26
CA MET A 16 4.01 1.69 -4.90
C MET A 16 3.99 2.97 -4.09
N GLN A 17 4.86 3.06 -3.10
CA GLN A 17 5.06 4.21 -2.25
C GLN A 17 6.55 4.48 -2.06
N ASP A 18 7.03 5.63 -2.54
CA ASP A 18 8.39 6.10 -2.34
C ASP A 18 8.59 6.66 -0.92
N PHE A 19 9.77 6.42 -0.33
CA PHE A 19 10.11 6.90 1.02
C PHE A 19 10.33 8.42 1.09
N HIS A 20 10.56 9.08 -0.05
CA HIS A 20 10.51 10.55 -0.15
C HIS A 20 9.18 11.20 0.27
N HIS A 21 8.11 10.40 0.39
CA HIS A 21 6.82 10.87 0.88
C HIS A 21 6.42 10.20 2.22
N VAL A 22 7.39 9.72 2.98
CA VAL A 22 7.18 9.07 4.29
C VAL A 22 7.88 9.90 5.35
N ASP A 23 7.10 10.49 6.27
CA ASP A 23 7.60 11.54 7.16
C ASP A 23 8.71 11.06 8.09
N ARG A 24 8.63 9.81 8.58
CA ARG A 24 9.73 9.18 9.35
C ARG A 24 11.03 9.12 8.56
N ALA A 25 10.96 8.66 7.30
CA ALA A 25 12.14 8.55 6.43
C ALA A 25 12.74 9.92 6.10
N ILE A 26 11.89 10.94 5.92
CA ILE A 26 12.33 12.33 5.73
C ILE A 26 13.07 12.83 6.98
N LEU A 27 12.52 12.58 8.18
CA LEU A 27 13.13 12.99 9.44
C LEU A 27 14.49 12.32 9.70
N GLU A 28 14.66 11.08 9.25
CA GLU A 28 15.90 10.31 9.40
C GLU A 28 16.90 10.53 8.25
N GLY A 29 16.48 11.18 7.16
CA GLY A 29 17.28 11.35 5.94
C GLY A 29 17.35 10.10 5.06
N SER A 30 16.80 8.97 5.49
CA SER A 30 16.78 7.69 4.77
C SER A 30 15.61 7.58 3.78
N THR A 31 15.57 8.50 2.81
CA THR A 31 14.44 8.63 1.85
C THR A 31 14.56 7.78 0.57
N ASP A 32 15.70 7.13 0.37
CA ASP A 32 15.95 6.31 -0.81
C ASP A 32 15.13 5.01 -0.79
N GLY A 33 14.53 4.69 -1.95
CA GLY A 33 13.81 3.45 -2.18
C GLY A 33 12.29 3.55 -2.04
N PHE A 34 11.63 2.40 -1.92
CA PHE A 34 10.18 2.28 -2.00
C PHE A 34 9.63 1.01 -1.35
N VAL A 35 8.32 1.02 -1.09
CA VAL A 35 7.50 -0.19 -0.89
C VAL A 35 6.67 -0.42 -2.14
N LYS A 36 6.66 -1.64 -2.67
CA LYS A 36 5.75 -2.09 -3.74
C LYS A 36 4.98 -3.33 -3.31
N ILE A 37 3.66 -3.29 -3.42
CA ILE A 37 2.76 -4.41 -3.09
C ILE A 37 1.98 -4.81 -4.34
N LEU A 38 1.99 -6.11 -4.64
CA LEU A 38 1.25 -6.71 -5.74
C LEU A 38 -0.04 -7.32 -5.21
N VAL A 39 -1.17 -6.92 -5.80
CA VAL A 39 -2.51 -7.41 -5.45
C VAL A 39 -3.11 -8.10 -6.66
N LYS A 40 -3.74 -9.26 -6.46
CA LYS A 40 -4.45 -9.98 -7.53
C LYS A 40 -5.57 -9.11 -8.11
N ALA A 41 -5.67 -9.04 -9.44
CA ALA A 41 -6.73 -8.30 -10.11
C ALA A 41 -8.12 -8.82 -9.69
N GLY A 42 -9.07 -7.90 -9.49
CA GLY A 42 -10.44 -8.23 -9.04
C GLY A 42 -10.58 -8.56 -7.54
N SER A 43 -9.49 -8.63 -6.76
CA SER A 43 -9.55 -8.82 -5.31
C SER A 43 -8.62 -7.87 -4.55
N ASP A 44 -8.58 -7.99 -3.22
CA ASP A 44 -7.61 -7.32 -2.35
C ASP A 44 -6.48 -8.26 -1.88
N GLN A 45 -6.39 -9.47 -2.46
CA GLN A 45 -5.40 -10.47 -2.06
C GLN A 45 -3.98 -10.02 -2.43
N ILE A 46 -3.11 -9.93 -1.42
CA ILE A 46 -1.69 -9.67 -1.61
C ILE A 46 -1.03 -10.94 -2.15
N VAL A 47 -0.33 -10.83 -3.27
CA VAL A 47 0.38 -11.96 -3.94
C VAL A 47 1.89 -11.78 -4.01
N GLY A 48 2.38 -10.63 -3.55
CA GLY A 48 3.81 -10.38 -3.37
C GLY A 48 4.08 -8.95 -2.95
N ALA A 49 5.29 -8.70 -2.47
CA ALA A 49 5.78 -7.36 -2.17
C ALA A 49 7.30 -7.26 -2.40
N THR A 50 7.78 -6.02 -2.51
CA THR A 50 9.19 -5.68 -2.61
C THR A 50 9.41 -4.41 -1.81
N ILE A 51 10.41 -4.40 -0.93
CA ILE A 51 10.77 -3.24 -0.13
C ILE A 51 12.26 -2.97 -0.38
N VAL A 52 12.57 -1.71 -0.69
CA VAL A 52 13.93 -1.19 -0.80
C VAL A 52 14.01 -0.04 0.20
N ALA A 53 14.69 -0.26 1.33
CA ALA A 53 14.89 0.70 2.42
C ALA A 53 15.91 0.17 3.42
N GLU A 54 16.45 1.04 4.27
CA GLU A 54 17.34 0.68 5.38
C GLU A 54 16.70 -0.35 6.33
N HIS A 55 15.42 -0.19 6.65
CA HIS A 55 14.66 -1.07 7.55
C HIS A 55 13.81 -2.14 6.84
N ALA A 56 14.12 -2.47 5.58
CA ALA A 56 13.29 -3.37 4.77
C ALA A 56 13.05 -4.74 5.42
N GLY A 57 14.06 -5.29 6.11
CA GLY A 57 13.97 -6.57 6.81
C GLY A 57 12.98 -6.59 7.97
N GLU A 58 12.85 -5.47 8.71
CA GLU A 58 11.88 -5.35 9.80
C GLU A 58 10.46 -5.10 9.25
N MET A 59 10.35 -4.33 8.16
CA MET A 59 9.07 -3.99 7.55
C MET A 59 8.39 -5.16 6.84
N ILE A 60 9.17 -6.05 6.20
CA ILE A 60 8.60 -7.13 5.38
C ILE A 60 7.79 -8.13 6.21
N GLY A 61 8.09 -8.25 7.51
CA GLY A 61 7.38 -9.13 8.44
C GLY A 61 5.88 -8.85 8.51
N GLU A 62 5.47 -7.58 8.45
CA GLU A 62 4.06 -7.20 8.45
C GLU A 62 3.32 -7.74 7.20
N ILE A 63 3.93 -7.60 6.03
CA ILE A 63 3.35 -8.09 4.77
C ILE A 63 3.33 -9.62 4.74
N VAL A 64 4.38 -10.27 5.23
CA VAL A 64 4.44 -11.74 5.34
C VAL A 64 3.34 -12.24 6.27
N LEU A 65 3.13 -11.60 7.42
CA LEU A 65 2.04 -11.94 8.34
C LEU A 65 0.67 -11.81 7.64
N ALA A 66 0.47 -10.72 6.89
CA ALA A 66 -0.76 -10.48 6.15
C ALA A 66 -1.00 -11.56 5.08
N MET A 67 0.01 -11.87 4.26
CA MET A 67 -0.06 -12.90 3.22
C MET A 67 -0.35 -14.29 3.81
N THR A 68 0.33 -14.65 4.91
CA THR A 68 0.18 -15.94 5.59
C THR A 68 -1.22 -16.14 6.17
N ASN A 69 -1.84 -15.06 6.65
CA ASN A 69 -3.20 -15.09 7.23
C ASN A 69 -4.29 -14.68 6.24
N HIS A 70 -3.96 -14.57 4.94
CA HIS A 70 -4.89 -14.14 3.89
C HIS A 70 -5.58 -12.79 4.18
N ILE A 71 -4.88 -11.88 4.85
CA ILE A 71 -5.33 -10.52 5.10
C ILE A 71 -5.07 -9.70 3.82
N GLY A 72 -6.15 -9.23 3.20
CA GLY A 72 -6.06 -8.40 2.01
C GLY A 72 -5.54 -6.98 2.29
N LEU A 73 -5.04 -6.32 1.24
CA LEU A 73 -4.45 -4.98 1.32
C LEU A 73 -5.43 -3.95 1.88
N ARG A 74 -6.74 -4.13 1.67
CA ARG A 74 -7.79 -3.29 2.26
C ARG A 74 -7.75 -3.31 3.79
N ARG A 75 -7.65 -4.50 4.38
CA ARG A 75 -7.65 -4.67 5.84
C ARG A 75 -6.33 -4.22 6.42
N LEU A 76 -5.22 -4.49 5.72
CA LEU A 76 -3.91 -3.97 6.09
C LEU A 76 -3.95 -2.43 6.17
N ALA A 77 -4.53 -1.77 5.17
CA ALA A 77 -4.72 -0.31 5.18
C ALA A 77 -5.60 0.21 6.33
N ALA A 78 -6.56 -0.60 6.78
CA ALA A 78 -7.48 -0.24 7.86
C ALA A 78 -6.86 -0.38 9.26
N THR A 79 -5.72 -1.07 9.39
CA THR A 79 -4.97 -1.15 10.63
C THR A 79 -4.42 0.22 11.02
N ILE A 80 -4.52 0.57 12.31
CA ILE A 80 -3.92 1.80 12.84
C ILE A 80 -2.40 1.62 12.87
N HIS A 81 -1.70 2.26 11.94
CA HIS A 81 -0.24 2.31 11.95
C HIS A 81 0.22 3.47 12.83
N PRO A 82 1.19 3.26 13.73
CA PRO A 82 1.78 4.35 14.50
C PRO A 82 2.41 5.41 13.58
N TYR A 83 2.29 6.67 13.97
CA TYR A 83 2.84 7.80 13.23
C TYR A 83 3.75 8.68 14.12
N PRO A 84 4.92 9.13 13.62
CA PRO A 84 5.52 8.77 12.33
C PRO A 84 6.36 7.49 12.43
N THR A 85 6.18 6.55 11.50
CA THR A 85 7.00 5.32 11.36
C THR A 85 7.24 5.00 9.88
N VAL A 86 8.29 4.22 9.58
CA VAL A 86 8.55 3.75 8.20
C VAL A 86 7.47 2.79 7.69
N ALA A 87 6.76 2.10 8.59
CA ALA A 87 5.61 1.25 8.28
C ALA A 87 4.47 2.02 7.62
N GLU A 88 4.41 3.35 7.75
CA GLU A 88 3.42 4.17 7.06
C GLU A 88 3.49 4.00 5.52
N ALA A 89 4.64 3.63 4.96
CA ALA A 89 4.77 3.31 3.54
C ALA A 89 3.83 2.16 3.11
N ILE A 90 3.67 1.14 3.95
CA ILE A 90 2.78 0.00 3.72
C ILE A 90 1.32 0.48 3.76
N ARG A 91 0.95 1.27 4.78
CA ARG A 91 -0.38 1.90 4.88
C ARG A 91 -0.72 2.71 3.63
N LYS A 92 0.20 3.53 3.14
CA LYS A 92 -0.02 4.40 1.96
C LYS A 92 -0.22 3.60 0.66
N CYS A 93 0.45 2.45 0.50
CA CYS A 93 0.12 1.51 -0.58
C CYS A 93 -1.35 1.02 -0.47
N GLY A 94 -1.81 0.75 0.74
CA GLY A 94 -3.20 0.43 1.04
C GLY A 94 -4.20 1.56 0.74
N ASP A 95 -3.84 2.80 1.06
CA ASP A 95 -4.62 3.99 0.71
C ASP A 95 -4.73 4.15 -0.81
N ALA A 96 -3.63 3.94 -1.54
CA ALA A 96 -3.63 3.95 -3.00
C ALA A 96 -4.58 2.88 -3.58
N TYR A 97 -4.59 1.67 -3.00
CA TYR A 97 -5.57 0.64 -3.34
C TYR A 97 -7.01 1.09 -3.09
N ASN A 98 -7.29 1.67 -1.92
CA ASN A 98 -8.63 2.13 -1.56
C ASN A 98 -9.15 3.22 -2.50
N ARG A 99 -8.30 4.13 -2.97
CA ARG A 99 -8.68 5.16 -3.96
C ARG A 99 -9.20 4.56 -5.27
N THR A 100 -8.68 3.41 -5.70
CA THR A 100 -9.17 2.73 -6.93
C THR A 100 -10.59 2.18 -6.81
N ARG A 101 -11.14 2.11 -5.59
CA ARG A 101 -12.46 1.55 -5.32
C ARG A 101 -13.57 2.59 -5.25
N LEU A 102 -13.22 3.88 -5.24
CA LEU A 102 -14.20 4.95 -5.28
C LEU A 102 -14.85 4.97 -6.66
N THR A 103 -16.14 4.67 -6.75
CA THR A 103 -16.87 4.78 -8.02
C THR A 103 -16.95 6.26 -8.43
N PRO A 104 -17.04 6.58 -9.73
CA PRO A 104 -17.09 7.98 -10.20
C PRO A 104 -18.23 8.78 -9.55
N PHE A 105 -19.38 8.13 -9.35
CA PHE A 105 -20.53 8.73 -8.68
C PHE A 105 -20.25 9.04 -7.20
N VAL A 106 -19.71 8.07 -6.45
CA VAL A 106 -19.38 8.26 -5.03
C VAL A 106 -18.29 9.31 -4.88
N LYS A 107 -17.27 9.30 -5.75
CA LYS A 107 -16.21 10.30 -5.78
C LYS A 107 -16.79 11.70 -5.98
N SER A 108 -17.66 11.90 -6.98
CA SER A 108 -18.29 13.20 -7.25
C SER A 108 -19.14 13.69 -6.06
N LEU A 109 -19.92 12.80 -5.45
CA LEU A 109 -20.73 13.15 -4.28
C LEU A 109 -19.84 13.56 -3.09
N PHE A 110 -18.75 12.82 -2.86
CA PHE A 110 -17.80 13.08 -1.79
C PHE A 110 -17.04 14.40 -1.99
N GLU A 111 -16.60 14.69 -3.21
CA GLU A 111 -15.95 15.96 -3.56
C GLU A 111 -16.87 17.16 -3.37
N ARG A 112 -18.15 17.06 -3.79
CA ARG A 112 -19.15 18.12 -3.59
C ARG A 112 -19.43 18.36 -2.11
N TRP A 113 -19.53 17.29 -1.32
CA TRP A 113 -19.72 17.41 0.13
C TRP A 113 -18.52 18.06 0.82
N LEU A 114 -17.30 17.62 0.52
CA LEU A 114 -16.07 18.21 1.08
C LEU A 114 -15.93 19.70 0.74
N ALA A 115 -16.27 20.09 -0.48
CA ALA A 115 -16.24 21.49 -0.92
C ALA A 115 -17.26 22.36 -0.18
N TRP A 116 -18.37 21.79 0.31
CA TRP A 116 -19.38 22.50 1.10
C TRP A 116 -19.00 22.60 2.59
N THR A 117 -18.19 21.67 3.10
CA THR A 117 -17.73 21.66 4.49
C THR A 117 -16.44 22.46 4.74
N ARG A 118 -15.83 22.99 3.69
CA ARG A 118 -14.69 23.93 3.75
C ARG A 118 -15.20 25.36 3.70
#